data_AF-A0A9E1HIS1-F1
#
_entry.id   AF-A0A9E1HIS1-F1
#
_cell.length_a   1.000
_cell.length_b   1.000
_cell.length_c   1.000
_cell.angle_alpha   90.00
_cell.angle_beta   90.00
_cell.angle_gamma   90.00
#
_symmetry.space_group_name_H-M   'P 1'
#
loop_
_entity.id
_entity.type
_entity.pdbx_description
1 polymer ?
#
loop_
_entity_poly.entity_id
_entity_poly.type
_entity_poly.pdbx_seq_one_letter_code
_entity_poly.pdbx_strand_id
1 'polypeptide(L)' 'ICDCPNCDGKIVEKKSRKGKIFYGCNQFPKCKTAYWDKPTGVVCPECKSMLVETKKGTIKCSACEYTK' A
#
# COMPACT_ATOMS: atom_id res chain seq x y z
N ILE A 1 -0.90 7.03 -2.12
CA ILE A 1 0.46 7.27 -2.68
C ILE A 1 1.32 7.73 -1.52
N CYS A 2 2.29 6.93 -1.08
CA CYS A 2 3.12 7.16 0.11
C CYS A 2 4.57 6.80 -0.14
N ASP A 3 5.44 7.19 0.75
CA ASP A 3 6.86 6.86 0.72
C ASP A 3 7.09 5.40 1.21
N CYS A 4 7.88 4.59 0.46
CA CYS A 4 8.20 3.20 0.83
C CYS A 4 9.12 3.25 2.07
N PRO A 5 8.85 2.50 3.15
CA PRO A 5 9.77 2.47 4.29
C PRO A 5 11.14 1.85 3.96
N ASN A 6 11.27 1.15 2.82
CA ASN A 6 12.52 0.58 2.31
C ASN A 6 13.17 1.41 1.18
N CYS A 7 12.49 2.41 0.61
CA CYS A 7 12.99 3.22 -0.53
C CYS A 7 12.58 4.67 -0.33
N ASP A 8 13.42 5.65 -0.67
CA ASP A 8 13.02 7.07 -0.82
C ASP A 8 11.99 7.30 -1.97
N GLY A 9 11.42 6.22 -2.48
CA GLY A 9 10.51 6.20 -3.60
C GLY A 9 9.07 6.06 -3.14
N LYS A 10 8.17 6.43 -4.03
CA LYS A 10 6.73 6.43 -3.73
C LYS A 10 6.07 5.15 -4.19
N ILE A 11 5.18 4.61 -3.36
CA ILE A 11 4.22 3.58 -3.74
C ILE A 11 3.17 4.24 -4.61
N VAL A 12 3.17 3.83 -5.87
CA VAL A 12 2.27 4.32 -6.91
C VAL A 12 1.27 3.23 -7.27
N GLU A 13 0.06 3.64 -7.60
CA GLU A 13 -0.92 2.76 -8.19
C GLU A 13 -0.51 2.39 -9.61
N LYS A 14 -0.49 1.10 -9.90
CA LYS A 14 -0.15 0.52 -11.19
C LYS A 14 -1.27 -0.40 -11.63
N LYS A 15 -1.62 -0.33 -12.90
CA LYS A 15 -2.60 -1.23 -13.50
C LYS A 15 -1.87 -2.39 -14.14
N SER A 16 -2.18 -3.61 -13.72
CA SER A 16 -1.69 -4.82 -14.37
C SER A 16 -2.31 -4.96 -15.76
N ARG A 17 -1.62 -5.66 -16.67
CA ARG A 17 -2.11 -5.97 -18.03
C ARG A 17 -3.47 -6.68 -18.02
N LYS A 18 -3.82 -7.34 -16.92
CA LYS A 18 -5.10 -8.03 -16.69
C LYS A 18 -6.20 -7.15 -16.06
N GLY A 19 -5.98 -5.83 -15.97
CA GLY A 19 -6.94 -4.86 -15.46
C GLY A 19 -7.02 -4.75 -13.93
N LYS A 20 -6.33 -5.61 -13.17
CA LYS A 20 -6.22 -5.47 -11.71
C LYS A 20 -5.28 -4.32 -11.34
N ILE A 21 -5.73 -3.45 -10.44
CA ILE A 21 -4.88 -2.42 -9.83
C ILE A 21 -4.03 -3.07 -8.75
N PHE A 22 -2.76 -2.72 -8.71
CA PHE A 22 -1.81 -3.09 -7.67
C PHE A 22 -0.98 -1.85 -7.34
N TYR A 23 -0.32 -1.83 -6.19
CA TYR A 23 0.38 -0.65 -5.71
C TYR A 23 1.83 -1.03 -5.44
N GLY A 24 2.76 -0.49 -6.22
CA GLY A 24 4.18 -0.85 -6.11
C GLY A 24 5.07 0.37 -5.91
N CYS A 25 6.21 0.23 -5.19
CA CYS A 25 7.23 1.29 -5.17
C CYS A 25 7.67 1.60 -6.61
N ASN A 26 7.79 2.88 -6.93
CA ASN A 26 8.27 3.35 -8.23
C ASN A 26 9.78 3.13 -8.43
N GLN A 27 10.50 2.82 -7.37
CA GLN A 27 11.96 2.71 -7.34
C GLN A 27 12.46 1.28 -7.63
N PHE A 28 11.83 0.59 -8.58
CA PHE A 28 12.36 -0.69 -9.07
C PHE A 28 13.67 -0.44 -9.84
N PRO A 29 14.77 -1.21 -9.64
CA PRO A 29 14.88 -2.50 -8.94
C PRO A 29 15.19 -2.43 -7.43
N LYS A 30 15.30 -1.25 -6.82
CA LYS A 30 15.72 -1.06 -5.42
C LYS A 30 14.65 -1.46 -4.38
N CYS A 31 13.36 -1.15 -4.57
CA CYS A 31 12.26 -1.63 -3.69
C CYS A 31 11.26 -2.40 -4.56
N LYS A 32 11.19 -3.73 -4.34
CA LYS A 32 10.26 -4.68 -5.01
C LYS A 32 8.92 -4.80 -4.28
N THR A 33 8.66 -3.92 -3.31
CA THR A 33 7.44 -3.92 -2.51
C THR A 33 6.23 -3.63 -3.40
N ALA A 34 5.27 -4.53 -3.37
CA ALA A 34 4.00 -4.41 -4.08
C ALA A 34 2.85 -4.94 -3.22
N TYR A 35 1.71 -4.25 -3.27
CA TYR A 35 0.49 -4.59 -2.56
C TYR A 35 -0.67 -4.75 -3.56
N TRP A 36 -1.57 -5.67 -3.27
CA TRP A 36 -2.76 -5.91 -4.10
C TRP A 36 -3.91 -4.96 -3.75
N ASP A 37 -4.05 -4.62 -2.47
CA ASP A 37 -5.00 -3.63 -1.98
C ASP A 37 -4.37 -2.24 -1.95
N LYS A 38 -5.20 -1.18 -1.90
CA LYS A 38 -4.76 0.21 -1.95
C LYS A 38 -4.08 0.60 -0.65
N PRO A 39 -2.74 0.73 -0.59
CA PRO A 39 -2.12 1.31 0.57
C PRO A 39 -2.56 2.77 0.60
N THR A 40 -3.30 3.13 1.64
CA THR A 40 -3.70 4.52 1.89
C THR A 40 -2.47 5.39 2.09
N GLY A 41 -1.34 4.77 2.42
CA GLY A 41 -0.11 5.47 2.73
C GLY A 41 -0.05 6.02 4.14
N VAL A 42 -1.12 5.78 4.89
CA VAL A 42 -1.19 6.06 6.31
C VAL A 42 -0.67 4.80 7.01
N VAL A 43 0.32 5.00 7.87
CA VAL A 43 0.70 3.98 8.84
C VAL A 43 -0.32 3.97 9.96
N CYS A 44 -0.74 2.78 10.37
CA CYS A 44 -1.66 2.66 11.48
C CYS A 44 -0.97 3.13 12.77
N PRO A 45 -1.65 3.95 13.59
CA PRO A 45 -1.08 4.46 14.84
C PRO A 45 -0.82 3.35 15.88
N GLU A 46 -1.50 2.20 15.79
CA GLU A 46 -1.36 1.10 16.74
C GLU A 46 -0.28 0.10 16.34
N CYS A 47 -0.37 -0.42 15.10
CA CYS A 47 0.49 -1.50 14.60
C CYS A 47 1.74 -0.98 13.87
N LYS A 48 1.86 0.34 13.62
CA LYS A 48 2.84 0.98 12.70
C LYS A 48 2.93 0.35 11.30
N SER A 49 1.96 -0.50 10.95
CA SER A 49 1.89 -1.20 9.68
C SER A 49 1.05 -0.41 8.68
N MET A 50 1.23 -0.66 7.39
CA MET A 50 0.51 0.07 6.35
C MET A 50 -0.98 -0.25 6.34
N LEU A 51 -1.80 0.80 6.33
CA LEU A 51 -3.24 0.69 6.18
C LEU A 51 -3.60 0.46 4.71
N VAL A 52 -4.42 -0.55 4.46
CA VAL A 52 -4.94 -0.87 3.13
C VAL A 52 -6.42 -0.55 3.04
N GLU A 53 -6.82 0.14 1.98
CA GLU A 53 -8.21 0.43 1.64
C GLU A 53 -8.76 -0.68 0.76
N THR A 54 -9.91 -1.21 1.18
CA THR A 54 -10.67 -2.19 0.42
C THR A 54 -11.56 -1.51 -0.63
N LYS A 55 -12.03 -2.26 -1.62
CA LYS A 55 -12.97 -1.76 -2.64
C LYS A 55 -14.27 -1.15 -2.08
N LYS A 56 -14.61 -1.44 -0.81
CA LYS A 56 -15.79 -0.89 -0.12
C LYS A 56 -15.53 0.46 0.55
N GLY A 57 -14.31 0.99 0.46
CA GLY A 57 -13.90 2.23 1.13
C GLY A 57 -13.49 2.05 2.59
N THR A 58 -13.56 0.83 3.13
CA THR A 58 -13.11 0.53 4.50
C THR A 58 -11.59 0.41 4.53
N ILE A 59 -10.96 1.14 5.43
CA ILE A 59 -9.51 1.11 5.67
C ILE A 59 -9.24 0.09 6.78
N LYS A 60 -8.37 -0.89 6.53
CA LYS A 60 -7.96 -1.90 7.51
C LYS A 60 -6.44 -1.95 7.68
N CYS A 61 -5.92 -2.16 8.90
CA CYS A 61 -4.51 -2.50 9.08
C CYS A 61 -4.25 -3.90 8.51
N SER A 62 -3.12 -4.06 7.83
CA SER A 62 -2.69 -5.37 7.33
C SER A 62 -2.19 -6.31 8.44
N ALA A 63 -1.94 -5.78 9.64
CA ALA A 63 -1.31 -6.49 10.76
C ALA A 63 -2.14 -6.47 12.06
N CYS A 64 -3.19 -5.64 12.16
CA CYS A 64 -4.08 -5.61 13.32
C CYS A 64 -5.54 -5.38 12.89
N GLU A 65 -6.45 -5.49 13.84
CA GLU A 65 -7.89 -5.31 13.64
C GLU A 65 -8.32 -3.83 13.50
N TYR A 66 -7.37 -2.90 13.41
CA TYR A 66 -7.67 -1.49 13.21
C TYR A 66 -8.44 -1.27 11.91
N THR A 67 -9.66 -0.78 12.05
CA THR A 67 -10.57 -0.45 10.96
C THR A 67 -10.98 1.01 11.06
N LYS A 68 -10.96 1.71 9.94
CA LYS A 68 -11.37 3.12 9.80
C LYS A 68 -12.30 3.29 8.61
#